data_AF-A0A9N8MQA6-F1
#
_entry.id   AF-A0A9N8MQA6-F1
#
_cell.length_a   1.000
_cell.length_b   1.000
_cell.length_c   1.000
_cell.angle_alpha   90.00
_cell.angle_beta   90.00
_cell.angle_gamma   90.00
#
_symmetry.space_group_name_H-M   'P 1'
#
loop_
_entity.id
_entity.type
_entity.pdbx_description
1 polymer ?
#
loop_
_entity_poly.entity_id
_entity_poly.type
_entity_poly.pdbx_seq_one_letter_code
_entity_poly.pdbx_strand_id
1 'polypeptide(L)'
;MRRVTVRKSSVHGRGVFALQAIPAGQRIIEYRGEVTSWRRASARYRRSGVPGHTFIFGLAEGRVIDGSVGGNSARWLNHSCQPNCEAIEDERGRVFI
;
A
#
# COMPACT_ATOMS: atom_id res chain seq x y z
N MET A 1 6.70 -18.38 6.61
CA MET A 1 5.59 -18.07 7.54
C MET A 1 5.03 -16.68 7.23
N ARG A 2 3.71 -16.47 7.39
CA ARG A 2 3.05 -15.19 7.11
C ARG A 2 3.28 -14.24 8.29
N ARG A 3 3.87 -13.05 8.05
CA ARG A 3 4.20 -12.06 9.10
C ARG A 3 3.08 -11.06 9.41
N VAL A 4 2.12 -10.89 8.49
CA VAL A 4 1.01 -9.94 8.62
C VAL A 4 -0.32 -10.53 8.16
N THR A 5 -1.42 -10.03 8.70
CA THR A 5 -2.79 -10.40 8.30
C THR A 5 -3.66 -9.16 8.10
N VAL A 6 -4.75 -9.30 7.33
CA VAL A 6 -5.70 -8.21 7.09
C VAL A 6 -6.95 -8.45 7.91
N ARG A 7 -7.34 -7.47 8.73
CA ARG A 7 -8.55 -7.50 9.57
C ARG A 7 -9.33 -6.19 9.44
N LYS A 8 -10.51 -6.10 10.04
CA LYS A 8 -11.25 -4.83 10.15
C LYS A 8 -10.42 -3.84 10.97
N SER A 9 -10.25 -2.62 10.48
CA SER A 9 -9.54 -1.57 11.22
C SER A 9 -10.53 -0.76 12.04
N SER A 10 -10.09 -0.27 13.20
CA SER A 10 -10.78 0.76 13.98
C SER A 10 -10.70 2.16 13.36
N VAL A 11 -9.76 2.38 12.42
CA VAL A 11 -9.56 3.67 11.74
C VAL A 11 -10.48 3.78 10.53
N HIS A 12 -10.29 2.92 9.53
CA HIS A 12 -11.09 2.91 8.31
C HIS A 12 -11.04 1.53 7.64
N GLY A 13 -12.20 1.01 7.22
CA GLY A 13 -12.32 -0.23 6.45
C GLY A 13 -11.50 -1.41 7.00
N ARG A 14 -10.44 -1.77 6.28
CA ARG A 14 -9.52 -2.86 6.63
C ARG A 14 -8.15 -2.29 7.00
N GLY A 15 -7.41 -3.05 7.80
CA GLY A 15 -6.05 -2.72 8.23
C GLY A 15 -5.13 -3.93 8.12
N VAL A 16 -3.83 -3.69 8.07
CA VAL A 16 -2.79 -4.73 8.15
C VAL A 16 -2.27 -4.80 9.59
N PHE A 17 -2.20 -6.01 10.14
CA PHE A 17 -1.81 -6.28 11.52
C PHE A 17 -0.64 -7.27 11.54
N ALA A 18 0.38 -6.99 12.35
CA ALA A 18 1.49 -7.91 12.58
C ALA A 18 1.00 -9.17 13.33
N LEU A 19 1.51 -10.33 12.93
CA LEU A 19 1.23 -11.62 13.59
C LEU A 19 2.31 -12.00 14.61
N GLN A 20 3.40 -11.24 14.63
CA GLN A 20 4.56 -11.43 15.51
C GLN A 20 5.25 -10.08 15.70
N ALA A 21 6.16 -9.97 16.67
CA ALA A 21 7.01 -8.81 16.80
C ALA A 21 7.85 -8.58 15.52
N ILE A 22 7.94 -7.32 15.10
CA ILE A 22 8.75 -6.90 13.95
C ILE A 22 9.76 -5.85 14.46
N PRO A 23 11.07 -6.16 14.44
CA PRO A 23 12.09 -5.19 14.80
C PRO A 23 12.11 -3.99 13.84
N ALA A 24 12.56 -2.83 14.33
CA ALA A 24 12.81 -1.66 13.49
C ALA A 24 13.83 -1.99 12.38
N GLY A 25 13.66 -1.37 11.20
CA GLY A 25 14.53 -1.58 10.03
C GLY A 25 14.24 -2.83 9.21
N GLN A 26 13.30 -3.69 9.63
CA GLN A 26 12.92 -4.87 8.86
C GLN A 26 11.79 -4.58 7.86
N ARG A 27 12.02 -4.92 6.59
CA ARG A 27 10.95 -4.97 5.58
C ARG A 27 9.82 -5.91 6.05
N ILE A 28 8.59 -5.44 5.95
CA ILE A 28 7.33 -6.08 6.34
C ILE A 28 6.66 -6.70 5.12
N ILE A 29 6.35 -5.89 4.10
CA ILE A 29 5.59 -6.29 2.92
C ILE A 29 5.86 -5.35 1.75
N GLU A 30 5.99 -5.90 0.55
CA GLU A 30 6.04 -5.13 -0.69
C GLU A 30 4.65 -4.58 -1.04
N TYR A 31 4.56 -3.31 -1.44
CA TYR A 31 3.34 -2.74 -1.99
C TYR A 31 3.22 -3.11 -3.48
N ARG A 32 2.40 -4.12 -3.78
CA ARG A 32 2.22 -4.64 -5.16
C ARG A 32 1.02 -4.01 -5.86
N GLY A 33 1.11 -3.93 -7.18
CA GLY A 33 0.05 -3.48 -8.09
C GLY A 33 0.57 -3.30 -9.51
N GLU A 34 -0.27 -2.81 -10.42
CA GLU A 34 0.15 -2.44 -11.77
C GLU A 34 0.96 -1.14 -11.73
N VAL A 35 2.18 -1.13 -12.28
CA VAL A 35 2.93 0.12 -12.47
C VAL A 35 2.37 0.84 -13.70
N THR A 36 1.86 2.06 -13.53
CA THR A 36 1.18 2.80 -14.58
C THR A 36 1.35 4.31 -14.42
N SER A 37 0.73 5.09 -15.32
CA SER A 37 0.72 6.56 -15.20
C SER A 37 -0.35 7.04 -14.23
N TRP A 38 -0.11 8.20 -13.58
CA TRP A 38 -1.10 8.91 -12.77
C TRP A 38 -2.45 9.05 -13.49
N ARG A 39 -2.44 9.49 -14.75
CA ARG A 39 -3.66 9.67 -15.56
C ARG A 39 -4.51 8.39 -15.61
N ARG A 40 -3.87 7.23 -15.82
CA ARG A 40 -4.56 5.94 -15.93
C ARG A 40 -5.09 5.48 -14.56
N ALA A 41 -4.27 5.56 -13.51
CA ALA A 41 -4.68 5.18 -12.16
C ALA A 41 -5.83 6.07 -11.64
N SER A 42 -5.72 7.40 -11.77
CA SER A 42 -6.77 8.33 -11.37
C SER A 42 -8.07 8.15 -12.17
N ALA A 43 -7.98 7.85 -13.47
CA ALA A 43 -9.16 7.57 -14.29
C ALA A 43 -9.85 6.26 -13.89
N ARG A 44 -9.13 5.27 -13.35
CA ARG A 44 -9.73 4.05 -12.78
C ARG A 44 -10.36 4.34 -11.43
N TYR A 45 -9.66 5.05 -10.56
CA TYR A 45 -10.20 5.44 -9.25
C TYR A 45 -11.52 6.22 -9.38
N ARG A 46 -11.59 7.21 -10.27
CA ARG A 46 -12.84 7.94 -10.53
C ARG A 46 -13.98 7.05 -11.04
N ARG A 47 -13.65 5.99 -11.80
CA ARG A 47 -14.63 5.05 -12.35
C ARG A 47 -15.07 3.98 -11.35
N SER A 48 -14.25 3.66 -10.34
CA SER A 48 -14.61 2.64 -9.36
C SER A 48 -15.80 3.09 -8.50
N GLY A 49 -15.97 4.40 -8.33
CA GLY A 49 -17.05 4.96 -7.50
C GLY A 49 -16.94 4.55 -6.02
N VAL A 50 -15.80 4.00 -5.59
CA VAL A 50 -15.57 3.57 -4.21
C VAL A 50 -14.98 4.74 -3.43
N PRO A 51 -15.77 5.41 -2.56
CA PRO A 51 -15.25 6.48 -1.73
C PRO A 51 -14.28 5.92 -0.68
N GLY A 52 -13.31 6.74 -0.27
CA GLY A 52 -12.47 6.48 0.91
C GLY A 52 -11.25 5.56 0.73
N HIS A 53 -11.03 4.96 -0.44
CA HIS A 53 -9.86 4.11 -0.68
C HIS A 53 -9.06 4.51 -1.92
N THR A 54 -7.92 5.15 -1.72
CA THR A 54 -6.92 5.38 -2.78
C THR A 54 -5.79 4.36 -2.65
N PHE A 55 -5.74 3.40 -3.57
CA PHE A 55 -4.69 2.37 -3.59
C PHE A 55 -3.51 2.73 -4.49
N ILE A 56 -3.28 4.01 -4.72
CA ILE A 56 -2.24 4.53 -5.63
C ILE A 56 -1.02 4.92 -4.80
N PHE A 57 0.13 4.36 -5.13
CA PHE A 57 1.42 4.69 -4.52
C PHE A 57 2.30 5.41 -5.54
N GLY A 58 2.82 6.60 -5.22
CA GLY A 58 3.71 7.36 -6.10
C GLY A 58 5.13 6.82 -6.10
N LEU A 59 5.77 6.78 -7.27
CA LEU A 59 7.18 6.43 -7.44
C LEU A 59 8.02 7.69 -7.75
N ALA A 60 9.28 7.67 -7.35
CA ALA A 60 10.21 8.80 -7.53
C ALA A 60 10.37 9.21 -9.00
N GLU A 61 10.37 8.24 -9.91
CA GLU A 61 10.45 8.47 -11.37
C GLU A 61 9.15 9.01 -12.00
N GLY A 62 8.12 9.32 -11.21
CA GLY A 62 6.88 9.97 -11.65
C GLY A 62 5.76 9.02 -12.10
N ARG A 63 5.98 7.71 -12.10
CA ARG A 63 4.94 6.68 -12.26
C ARG A 63 4.23 6.39 -10.93
N VAL A 64 3.24 5.50 -10.98
CA VAL A 64 2.54 5.01 -9.78
C VAL A 64 2.38 3.50 -9.79
N ILE A 65 2.27 2.92 -8.60
CA ILE A 65 1.74 1.57 -8.38
C ILE A 65 0.24 1.68 -8.09
N ASP A 66 -0.60 1.11 -8.95
CA ASP A 66 -2.04 0.99 -8.75
C ASP A 66 -2.37 -0.37 -8.08
N GLY A 67 -2.49 -0.36 -6.75
CA GLY A 67 -2.81 -1.54 -5.93
C GLY A 67 -4.23 -2.07 -6.12
N SER A 68 -5.10 -1.39 -6.88
CA SER A 68 -6.42 -1.90 -7.26
C SER A 68 -6.33 -3.00 -8.32
N VAL A 69 -5.24 -3.04 -9.09
CA VAL A 69 -5.01 -4.02 -10.15
C VAL A 69 -3.80 -4.90 -9.80
N GLY A 70 -4.04 -6.19 -9.54
CA GLY A 70 -2.97 -7.13 -9.18
C GLY A 70 -2.28 -6.87 -7.84
N GLY A 71 -2.86 -6.01 -6.99
CA GLY A 71 -2.27 -5.69 -5.69
C GLY A 71 -2.44 -6.76 -4.62
N ASN A 72 -1.73 -6.60 -3.51
CA ASN A 72 -1.70 -7.54 -2.40
C ASN A 72 -2.28 -6.93 -1.11
N SER A 73 -2.02 -7.55 0.04
CA SER A 73 -2.51 -7.09 1.34
C SER A 73 -2.02 -5.69 1.75
N ALA A 74 -0.90 -5.21 1.19
CA ALA A 74 -0.31 -3.92 1.56
C ALA A 74 -1.23 -2.73 1.23
N ARG A 75 -2.13 -2.87 0.24
CA ARG A 75 -3.12 -1.82 -0.10
C ARG A 75 -4.09 -1.48 1.03
N TRP A 76 -4.17 -2.33 2.05
CA TRP A 76 -5.01 -2.12 3.24
C TRP A 76 -4.23 -1.51 4.41
N LEU A 77 -2.98 -1.08 4.20
CA LEU A 77 -2.30 -0.23 5.18
C LEU A 77 -3.02 1.11 5.22
N ASN A 78 -3.33 1.54 6.44
CA ASN A 78 -3.97 2.82 6.66
C ASN A 78 -2.92 3.92 6.82
N HIS A 79 -3.32 5.13 6.45
CA HIS A 79 -2.55 6.33 6.76
C HIS A 79 -2.64 6.64 8.26
N SER A 80 -1.54 7.14 8.83
CA SER A 80 -1.47 7.72 10.17
C SER A 80 -0.45 8.85 10.16
N CYS A 81 -0.76 9.98 10.81
CA CYS A 81 0.21 11.07 11.03
C CYS A 81 1.30 10.68 12.04
N GLN A 82 1.06 9.65 12.86
CA GLN A 82 2.03 9.04 13.76
C GLN A 82 2.13 7.55 13.39
N PRO A 83 2.80 7.22 12.28
CA PRO A 83 2.90 5.84 11.82
C PRO A 83 3.92 5.06 12.66
N ASN A 84 3.84 3.73 12.61
CA ASN A 84 4.81 2.83 13.22
C ASN A 84 5.65 2.07 12.17
N CYS A 85 5.46 2.39 10.89
CA CYS A 85 6.19 1.87 9.73
C CYS A 85 6.38 3.00 8.73
N GLU A 86 7.33 2.86 7.82
CA GLU A 86 7.59 3.81 6.74
C GLU A 86 7.58 3.10 5.39
N ALA A 87 7.47 3.87 4.30
CA ALA A 87 7.59 3.32 2.96
C ALA A 87 8.95 3.67 2.38
N ILE A 88 9.62 2.68 1.79
CA ILE A 88 10.93 2.82 1.16
C ILE A 88 10.84 2.32 -0.27
N GLU A 89 11.20 3.17 -1.22
CA GLU A 89 11.41 2.79 -2.62
C GLU A 89 12.86 2.31 -2.79
N ASP A 90 13.04 1.10 -3.35
CA ASP A 90 14.36 0.59 -3.68
C ASP A 90 14.85 1.06 -5.06
N GLU A 91 16.11 0.79 -5.38
CA GLU A 91 16.75 1.16 -6.67
C GLU A 91 16.04 0.57 -7.90
N ARG A 92 15.15 -0.40 -7.73
CA ARG A 92 14.38 -1.04 -8.80
C ARG A 92 12.96 -0.47 -8.90
N GLY A 93 12.64 0.61 -8.17
CA GLY A 93 11.32 1.23 -8.16
C GLY A 93 10.27 0.39 -7.44
N ARG A 94 10.67 -0.52 -6.54
CA ARG A 94 9.73 -1.29 -5.72
C ARG A 94 9.55 -0.63 -4.37
N VAL A 95 8.31 -0.57 -3.92
CA VAL A 95 7.95 0.01 -2.62
C VAL A 95 7.81 -1.09 -1.58
N PHE A 96 8.52 -0.95 -0.47
CA PHE A 96 8.39 -1.79 0.70
C PHE A 96 7.95 -0.97 1.89
N ILE A 97 7.18 -1.62 2.74
CA ILE A 97 6.87 -1.20 4.10
C ILE A 97 7.71 -2.05 5.01
#